data_AF-A0A932W9E7-F1
#
_entry.id   AF-A0A932W9E7-F1
#
_cell.length_a   1.000
_cell.length_b   1.000
_cell.length_c   1.000
_cell.angle_alpha   90.00
_cell.angle_beta   90.00
_cell.angle_gamma   90.00
#
_symmetry.space_group_name_H-M   'P 1'
#
loop_
_entity.id
_entity.type
_entity.pdbx_description
1 polymer ?
#
loop_
_entity_poly.entity_id
_entity_poly.type
_entity_poly.pdbx_seq_one_letter_code
_entity_poly.pdbx_strand_id
1 'polypeptide(L)'
;MLTPHSRFAKAIFIAALASGLVACQSTLRQIKDCKQGDWSLIGNKDGAKGLPANYEERRSFCAGVDGEKIKAESATLYQTGWEAGNYQLWQKLGMTDGAFPRPSAYYEQQTHAESVRENKTPLNQPAYLDGWTQGNASYWRSIGDQDGVAGQPASLEQQRQANAGDIPFNASAYQDAWRVGNQAYWTRLGYLDAKAGVSDAMLVQHRKAAEAKAVLVRPDAYQLAWDAEIIEYWKRLGWDDATQGTDRYMRRVDAKTRGLKFEEAAYQSMWEKRLQEYWADAGRDDGFGKPQRIEERIANARNDKVFVLE
;
A
#
# COMPACT_ATOMS: atom_id res chain seq x y z
N MET A 1 -16.67 52.95 14.13
CA MET A 1 -17.88 52.76 13.30
C MET A 1 -17.44 52.43 11.88
N LEU A 2 -17.58 51.18 11.46
CA LEU A 2 -17.42 50.74 10.07
C LEU A 2 -18.72 50.02 9.70
N THR A 3 -19.41 50.53 8.69
CA THR A 3 -20.77 50.12 8.29
C THR A 3 -20.82 48.68 7.76
N PRO A 4 -21.94 47.93 7.96
CA PRO A 4 -22.01 46.48 7.68
C PRO A 4 -22.14 46.10 6.20
N HIS A 5 -22.27 47.06 5.28
CA HIS A 5 -22.56 46.77 3.87
C HIS A 5 -21.37 46.31 3.03
N SER A 6 -20.12 46.41 3.52
CA SER A 6 -18.92 46.11 2.73
C SER A 6 -18.50 44.62 2.74
N ARG A 7 -19.02 43.81 3.66
CA ARG A 7 -18.61 42.39 3.81
C ARG A 7 -19.41 41.43 2.93
N PHE A 8 -20.68 41.77 2.63
CA PHE A 8 -21.51 40.98 1.71
C PHE A 8 -21.07 41.11 0.24
N ALA A 9 -20.66 42.30 -0.19
CA ALA A 9 -20.20 42.52 -1.57
C ALA A 9 -18.89 41.78 -1.90
N LYS A 10 -17.97 41.62 -0.93
CA LYS A 10 -16.71 40.89 -1.12
C LYS A 10 -16.91 39.37 -1.21
N ALA A 11 -17.87 38.80 -0.48
CA ALA A 11 -18.15 37.36 -0.54
C ALA A 11 -18.81 36.96 -1.88
N ILE A 12 -19.68 37.82 -2.43
CA ILE A 12 -20.34 37.60 -3.73
C ILE A 12 -19.35 37.72 -4.90
N PHE A 13 -18.38 38.64 -4.82
CA PHE A 13 -17.37 38.83 -5.88
C PHE A 13 -16.35 37.68 -5.96
N ILE A 14 -16.00 37.06 -4.83
CA ILE A 14 -15.04 35.93 -4.81
C ILE A 14 -15.69 34.64 -5.32
N ALA A 15 -16.98 34.41 -5.05
CA ALA A 15 -17.72 33.28 -5.62
C ALA A 15 -17.89 33.42 -7.15
N ALA A 16 -18.18 34.62 -7.66
CA ALA A 16 -18.33 34.87 -9.09
C ALA A 16 -17.02 34.72 -9.89
N LEU A 17 -15.86 35.11 -9.31
CA LEU A 17 -14.55 34.90 -9.95
C LEU A 17 -14.14 33.41 -9.97
N ALA A 18 -14.48 32.64 -8.93
CA ALA A 18 -14.21 31.20 -8.88
C ALA A 18 -15.04 30.43 -9.93
N SER A 19 -16.32 30.80 -10.12
CA SER A 19 -17.17 30.22 -11.17
C SER A 19 -16.71 30.56 -12.59
N GLY A 20 -16.18 31.78 -12.81
CA GLY A 20 -15.67 32.20 -14.12
C GLY A 20 -14.41 31.44 -14.56
N LEU A 21 -13.51 31.12 -13.63
CA LEU A 21 -12.27 30.39 -13.93
C LEU A 21 -12.52 28.91 -14.28
N VAL A 22 -13.50 28.27 -13.64
CA VAL A 22 -13.86 26.86 -13.90
C VAL A 22 -14.57 26.71 -15.27
N ALA A 23 -15.47 27.63 -15.60
CA ALA A 23 -16.12 27.66 -16.92
C ALA A 23 -15.13 27.94 -18.06
N CYS A 24 -14.13 28.78 -17.83
CA CYS A 24 -13.08 29.04 -18.83
C CYS A 24 -12.21 27.80 -19.08
N GLN A 25 -11.89 27.01 -18.03
CA GLN A 25 -11.11 25.78 -18.17
C GLN A 25 -11.86 24.65 -18.89
N SER A 26 -13.18 24.53 -18.70
CA SER A 26 -13.97 23.50 -19.40
C SER A 26 -14.06 23.78 -20.90
N THR A 27 -14.30 25.04 -21.29
CA THR A 27 -14.33 25.47 -22.70
C THR A 27 -12.97 25.29 -23.38
N LEU A 28 -11.86 25.65 -22.72
CA LEU A 28 -10.51 25.47 -23.28
C LEU A 28 -10.20 23.99 -23.55
N ARG A 29 -10.64 23.08 -22.69
CA ARG A 29 -10.50 21.63 -22.91
C ARG A 29 -11.33 21.16 -24.11
N GLN A 30 -12.57 21.61 -24.22
CA GLN A 30 -13.41 21.28 -25.37
C GLN A 30 -12.82 21.79 -26.69
N ILE A 31 -12.27 23.01 -26.71
CA ILE A 31 -11.57 23.56 -27.89
C ILE A 31 -10.39 22.67 -28.27
N LYS A 32 -9.58 22.24 -27.29
CA LYS A 32 -8.45 21.34 -27.54
C LYS A 32 -8.92 20.00 -28.12
N ASP A 33 -9.99 19.44 -27.57
CA ASP A 33 -10.55 18.18 -28.05
C ASP A 33 -11.07 18.31 -29.49
N CYS A 34 -11.78 19.40 -29.82
CA CYS A 34 -12.23 19.68 -31.18
C CYS A 34 -11.08 19.82 -32.19
N LYS A 35 -10.01 20.52 -31.81
CA LYS A 35 -8.80 20.65 -32.66
C LYS A 35 -8.10 19.31 -32.90
N GLN A 36 -8.17 18.39 -31.94
CA GLN A 36 -7.63 17.04 -32.10
C GLN A 36 -8.48 16.21 -33.08
N GLY A 37 -9.81 16.37 -33.04
CA GLY A 37 -10.73 15.71 -33.97
C GLY A 37 -10.94 14.21 -33.72
N ASP A 38 -10.51 13.70 -32.56
CA ASP A 38 -10.74 12.32 -32.15
C ASP A 38 -12.14 12.19 -31.51
N TRP A 39 -13.12 11.88 -32.35
CA TRP A 39 -14.53 11.78 -31.93
C TRP A 39 -14.78 10.64 -30.94
N SER A 40 -14.05 9.55 -31.02
CA SER A 40 -14.11 8.46 -30.02
C SER A 40 -13.65 8.94 -28.66
N LEU A 41 -12.52 9.67 -28.59
CA LEU A 41 -12.03 10.23 -27.34
C LEU A 41 -12.94 11.32 -26.79
N ILE A 42 -13.51 12.18 -27.65
CA ILE A 42 -14.49 13.19 -27.26
C ILE A 42 -15.70 12.52 -26.60
N GLY A 43 -16.29 11.53 -27.27
CA GLY A 43 -17.42 10.78 -26.75
C GLY A 43 -17.08 10.15 -25.41
N ASN A 44 -15.93 9.46 -25.31
CA ASN A 44 -15.49 8.81 -24.08
C ASN A 44 -15.36 9.78 -22.91
N LYS A 45 -14.76 10.95 -23.12
CA LYS A 45 -14.65 11.99 -22.08
C LYS A 45 -16.00 12.51 -21.62
N ASP A 46 -16.95 12.69 -22.53
CA ASP A 46 -18.27 13.20 -22.20
C ASP A 46 -19.10 12.13 -21.47
N GLY A 47 -19.06 10.88 -21.93
CA GLY A 47 -19.68 9.73 -21.24
C GLY A 47 -19.10 9.50 -19.85
N ALA A 48 -17.77 9.60 -19.68
CA ALA A 48 -17.10 9.44 -18.39
C ALA A 48 -17.42 10.57 -17.38
N LYS A 49 -17.90 11.71 -17.85
CA LYS A 49 -18.42 12.80 -17.00
C LYS A 49 -19.91 12.63 -16.67
N GLY A 50 -20.58 11.65 -17.27
CA GLY A 50 -22.01 11.42 -17.13
C GLY A 50 -22.86 12.38 -17.94
N LEU A 51 -22.29 13.04 -18.96
CA LEU A 51 -23.07 13.91 -19.83
C LEU A 51 -23.97 13.06 -20.75
N PRO A 52 -25.13 13.59 -21.20
CA PRO A 52 -25.97 12.90 -22.17
C PRO A 52 -25.23 12.73 -23.50
N ALA A 53 -25.62 11.73 -24.29
CA ALA A 53 -25.04 11.46 -25.61
C ALA A 53 -25.49 12.51 -26.64
N ASN A 54 -24.97 13.74 -26.55
CA ASN A 54 -25.41 14.86 -27.39
C ASN A 54 -24.40 15.19 -28.50
N TYR A 55 -24.32 14.31 -29.51
CA TYR A 55 -23.41 14.50 -30.65
C TYR A 55 -23.65 15.82 -31.38
N GLU A 56 -24.90 16.20 -31.65
CA GLU A 56 -25.21 17.39 -32.45
C GLU A 56 -24.78 18.69 -31.76
N GLU A 57 -24.96 18.80 -30.45
CA GLU A 57 -24.46 19.94 -29.67
C GLU A 57 -22.93 20.01 -29.72
N ARG A 58 -22.25 18.88 -29.53
CA ARG A 58 -20.79 18.82 -29.56
C ARG A 58 -20.23 19.09 -30.97
N ARG A 59 -20.90 18.58 -32.00
CA ARG A 59 -20.61 18.86 -33.41
C ARG A 59 -20.75 20.34 -33.73
N SER A 60 -21.85 20.97 -33.31
CA SER A 60 -22.09 22.41 -33.52
C SER A 60 -20.98 23.24 -32.86
N PHE A 61 -20.61 22.92 -31.62
CA PHE A 61 -19.50 23.59 -30.94
C PHE A 61 -18.17 23.41 -31.69
N CYS A 62 -17.81 22.17 -32.07
CA CYS A 62 -16.55 21.90 -32.77
C CYS A 62 -16.52 22.50 -34.18
N ALA A 63 -17.65 22.63 -34.86
CA ALA A 63 -17.72 23.29 -36.18
C ALA A 63 -17.29 24.77 -36.10
N GLY A 64 -17.54 25.43 -34.97
CA GLY A 64 -17.06 26.79 -34.70
C GLY A 64 -15.58 26.88 -34.30
N VAL A 65 -14.91 25.76 -34.05
CA VAL A 65 -13.48 25.70 -33.69
C VAL A 65 -12.64 25.24 -34.88
N ASP A 66 -13.00 24.10 -35.48
CA ASP A 66 -12.31 23.49 -36.62
C ASP A 66 -13.27 22.47 -37.29
N GLY A 67 -14.08 22.94 -38.24
CA GLY A 67 -15.07 22.12 -38.94
C GLY A 67 -14.49 21.01 -39.81
N GLU A 68 -13.22 21.12 -40.24
CA GLU A 68 -12.56 20.10 -41.07
C GLU A 68 -12.32 18.79 -40.30
N LYS A 69 -12.39 18.83 -38.97
CA LYS A 69 -12.28 17.65 -38.10
C LYS A 69 -13.58 16.85 -38.00
N ILE A 70 -14.69 17.35 -38.53
CA ILE A 70 -15.98 16.64 -38.55
C ILE A 70 -16.08 15.84 -39.84
N LYS A 71 -16.16 14.52 -39.72
CA LYS A 71 -16.26 13.57 -40.83
C LYS A 71 -17.60 12.84 -40.80
N ALA A 72 -17.90 12.08 -41.86
CA ALA A 72 -19.14 11.31 -41.96
C ALA A 72 -19.25 10.27 -40.81
N GLU A 73 -18.14 9.68 -40.39
CA GLU A 73 -18.07 8.69 -39.32
C GLU A 73 -18.07 9.28 -37.90
N SER A 74 -17.95 10.61 -37.75
CA SER A 74 -17.79 11.27 -36.44
C SER A 74 -18.92 10.96 -35.47
N ALA A 75 -20.16 10.86 -35.96
CA ALA A 75 -21.32 10.54 -35.12
C ALA A 75 -21.19 9.14 -34.49
N THR A 76 -20.85 8.13 -35.29
CA THR A 76 -20.66 6.75 -34.83
C THR A 76 -19.47 6.62 -33.89
N LEU A 77 -18.35 7.27 -34.21
CA LEU A 77 -17.17 7.28 -33.35
C LEU A 77 -17.48 7.92 -31.99
N TYR A 78 -18.17 9.06 -31.99
CA TYR A 78 -18.63 9.71 -30.77
C TYR A 78 -19.52 8.80 -29.94
N GLN A 79 -20.52 8.16 -30.56
CA GLN A 79 -21.45 7.28 -29.86
C GLN A 79 -20.72 6.10 -29.20
N THR A 80 -19.88 5.38 -29.95
CA THR A 80 -19.07 4.27 -29.42
C THR A 80 -18.17 4.72 -28.28
N GLY A 81 -17.50 5.86 -28.45
CA GLY A 81 -16.67 6.46 -27.39
C GLY A 81 -17.49 6.77 -26.15
N TRP A 82 -18.64 7.41 -26.33
CA TRP A 82 -19.53 7.81 -25.25
C TRP A 82 -20.05 6.62 -24.45
N GLU A 83 -20.46 5.54 -25.12
CA GLU A 83 -20.87 4.30 -24.46
C GLU A 83 -19.75 3.72 -23.58
N ALA A 84 -18.52 3.68 -24.10
CA ALA A 84 -17.36 3.25 -23.32
C ALA A 84 -17.08 4.16 -22.11
N GLY A 85 -17.24 5.48 -22.27
CA GLY A 85 -17.08 6.45 -21.18
C GLY A 85 -18.15 6.30 -20.10
N ASN A 86 -19.41 6.14 -20.51
CA ASN A 86 -20.53 5.91 -19.61
C ASN A 86 -20.36 4.60 -18.82
N TYR A 87 -19.92 3.53 -19.50
CA TYR A 87 -19.55 2.28 -18.84
C TYR A 87 -18.47 2.51 -17.77
N GLN A 88 -17.39 3.22 -18.10
CA GLN A 88 -16.30 3.52 -17.15
C GLN A 88 -16.77 4.29 -15.92
N LEU A 89 -17.66 5.29 -16.11
CA LEU A 89 -18.23 6.05 -15.00
C LEU A 89 -18.97 5.13 -14.03
N TRP A 90 -19.94 4.36 -14.54
CA TRP A 90 -20.77 3.49 -13.71
C TRP A 90 -19.98 2.35 -13.09
N GLN A 91 -19.06 1.75 -13.84
CA GLN A 91 -18.13 0.75 -13.32
C GLN A 91 -17.28 1.30 -12.17
N LYS A 92 -16.76 2.52 -12.28
CA LYS A 92 -15.98 3.15 -11.20
C LYS A 92 -16.83 3.41 -9.95
N LEU A 93 -18.07 3.88 -10.11
CA LEU A 93 -19.01 4.05 -9.01
C LEU A 93 -19.29 2.72 -8.31
N GLY A 94 -19.63 1.69 -9.09
CA GLY A 94 -19.85 0.34 -8.59
C GLY A 94 -18.64 -0.19 -7.84
N MET A 95 -17.45 -0.10 -8.43
CA MET A 95 -16.21 -0.56 -7.80
C MET A 95 -15.94 0.13 -6.47
N THR A 96 -16.18 1.43 -6.41
CA THR A 96 -16.05 2.19 -5.15
C THR A 96 -17.04 1.68 -4.12
N ASP A 97 -18.31 1.55 -4.47
CA ASP A 97 -19.35 1.11 -3.54
C ASP A 97 -19.13 -0.32 -3.05
N GLY A 98 -18.76 -1.24 -3.95
CA GLY A 98 -18.47 -2.63 -3.60
C GLY A 98 -17.24 -2.78 -2.72
N ALA A 99 -16.27 -1.85 -2.77
CA ALA A 99 -15.10 -1.86 -1.89
C ALA A 99 -15.43 -1.46 -0.43
N PHE A 100 -16.67 -1.03 -0.18
CA PHE A 100 -17.22 -0.73 1.15
C PHE A 100 -18.33 -1.73 1.48
N PRO A 101 -18.79 -1.80 2.75
CA PRO A 101 -19.91 -2.65 3.13
C PRO A 101 -21.25 -2.07 2.64
N ARG A 102 -21.44 -1.99 1.32
CA ARG A 102 -22.66 -1.52 0.65
C ARG A 102 -23.26 -2.62 -0.21
N PRO A 103 -24.57 -2.89 -0.14
CA PRO A 103 -25.23 -3.87 -0.99
C PRO A 103 -25.23 -3.41 -2.45
N SER A 104 -25.32 -4.33 -3.41
CA SER A 104 -25.41 -3.99 -4.84
C SER A 104 -26.64 -3.13 -5.17
N ALA A 105 -27.72 -3.25 -4.37
CA ALA A 105 -28.92 -2.41 -4.44
C ALA A 105 -28.64 -0.91 -4.19
N TYR A 106 -27.47 -0.56 -3.66
CA TYR A 106 -27.03 0.84 -3.50
C TYR A 106 -26.96 1.61 -4.83
N TYR A 107 -26.97 0.91 -5.97
CA TYR A 107 -27.18 1.48 -7.30
C TYR A 107 -28.35 2.48 -7.33
N GLU A 108 -29.48 2.16 -6.70
CA GLU A 108 -30.66 3.03 -6.67
C GLU A 108 -30.34 4.41 -6.06
N GLN A 109 -29.54 4.42 -4.98
CA GLN A 109 -29.09 5.68 -4.36
C GLN A 109 -28.17 6.47 -5.29
N GLN A 110 -27.30 5.79 -6.04
CA GLN A 110 -26.44 6.44 -7.04
C GLN A 110 -27.25 7.09 -8.17
N THR A 111 -28.40 6.52 -8.56
CA THR A 111 -29.28 7.16 -9.56
C THR A 111 -29.88 8.49 -9.09
N HIS A 112 -29.92 8.73 -7.78
CA HIS A 112 -30.42 9.95 -7.16
C HIS A 112 -29.32 10.92 -6.74
N ALA A 113 -28.05 10.58 -6.95
CA ALA A 113 -26.94 11.47 -6.68
C ALA A 113 -27.09 12.80 -7.45
N GLU A 114 -26.72 13.91 -6.82
CA GLU A 114 -26.86 15.26 -7.38
C GLU A 114 -26.22 15.37 -8.77
N SER A 115 -24.97 14.91 -8.92
CA SER A 115 -24.26 14.91 -10.20
C SER A 115 -24.95 14.09 -11.28
N VAL A 116 -25.58 12.96 -10.93
CA VAL A 116 -26.33 12.12 -11.88
C VAL A 116 -27.61 12.82 -12.34
N ARG A 117 -28.31 13.48 -11.42
CA ARG A 117 -29.52 14.24 -11.71
C ARG A 117 -29.25 15.50 -12.53
N GLU A 118 -28.26 16.29 -12.12
CA GLU A 118 -27.91 17.56 -12.79
C GLU A 118 -27.40 17.32 -14.21
N ASN A 119 -26.55 16.31 -14.39
CA ASN A 119 -26.04 15.95 -15.71
C ASN A 119 -27.04 15.16 -16.55
N LYS A 120 -28.19 14.76 -15.99
CA LYS A 120 -29.14 13.83 -16.63
C LYS A 120 -28.43 12.57 -17.13
N THR A 121 -27.52 12.04 -16.30
CA THR A 121 -26.62 10.96 -16.68
C THR A 121 -27.43 9.73 -17.10
N PRO A 122 -27.23 9.21 -18.33
CA PRO A 122 -27.83 7.95 -18.71
C PRO A 122 -27.37 6.80 -17.82
N LEU A 123 -28.33 6.05 -17.33
CA LEU A 123 -28.16 4.97 -16.36
C LEU A 123 -27.53 3.73 -17.01
N ASN A 124 -26.62 3.06 -16.30
CA ASN A 124 -25.97 1.84 -16.77
C ASN A 124 -25.74 0.85 -15.61
N GLN A 125 -26.82 0.16 -15.25
CA GLN A 125 -26.78 -0.81 -14.16
C GLN A 125 -25.81 -1.97 -14.40
N PRO A 126 -25.71 -2.57 -15.62
CA PRO A 126 -24.72 -3.63 -15.86
C PRO A 126 -23.29 -3.18 -15.57
N ALA A 127 -22.88 -2.01 -16.05
CA ALA A 127 -21.54 -1.46 -15.79
C ALA A 127 -21.30 -1.25 -14.29
N TYR A 128 -22.30 -0.71 -13.57
CA TYR A 128 -22.23 -0.56 -12.12
C TYR A 128 -22.06 -1.91 -11.42
N LEU A 129 -22.84 -2.93 -11.79
CA LEU A 129 -22.76 -4.27 -11.16
C LEU A 129 -21.42 -4.97 -11.45
N ASP A 130 -20.87 -4.80 -12.65
CA ASP A 130 -19.53 -5.28 -13.01
C ASP A 130 -18.46 -4.64 -12.12
N GLY A 131 -18.56 -3.33 -11.91
CA GLY A 131 -17.69 -2.60 -10.99
C GLY A 131 -17.86 -3.07 -9.55
N TRP A 132 -19.11 -3.14 -9.08
CA TRP A 132 -19.45 -3.53 -7.72
C TRP A 132 -18.94 -4.92 -7.38
N THR A 133 -19.01 -5.87 -8.31
CA THR A 133 -18.45 -7.21 -8.12
C THR A 133 -16.93 -7.18 -7.89
N GLN A 134 -16.20 -6.35 -8.63
CA GLN A 134 -14.75 -6.15 -8.45
C GLN A 134 -14.42 -5.46 -7.12
N GLY A 135 -15.22 -4.46 -6.74
CA GLY A 135 -15.13 -3.78 -5.46
C GLY A 135 -15.34 -4.76 -4.29
N ASN A 136 -16.42 -5.55 -4.34
CA ASN A 136 -16.78 -6.52 -3.31
C ASN A 136 -15.70 -7.60 -3.14
N ALA A 137 -15.14 -8.09 -4.24
CA ALA A 137 -13.97 -8.97 -4.17
C ALA A 137 -12.79 -8.30 -3.44
N SER A 138 -12.55 -7.01 -3.66
CA SER A 138 -11.49 -6.26 -2.98
C SER A 138 -11.77 -6.06 -1.49
N TYR A 139 -13.03 -5.77 -1.13
CA TYR A 139 -13.48 -5.70 0.27
C TYR A 139 -13.21 -7.00 1.02
N TRP A 140 -13.69 -8.13 0.50
CA TRP A 140 -13.47 -9.43 1.15
C TRP A 140 -12.02 -9.89 1.13
N ARG A 141 -11.23 -9.54 0.11
CA ARG A 141 -9.77 -9.73 0.16
C ARG A 141 -9.16 -8.97 1.34
N SER A 142 -9.53 -7.71 1.56
CA SER A 142 -8.99 -6.93 2.67
C SER A 142 -9.35 -7.53 4.04
N ILE A 143 -10.60 -7.98 4.21
CA ILE A 143 -11.02 -8.66 5.45
C ILE A 143 -10.27 -9.98 5.64
N GLY A 144 -10.16 -10.79 4.58
CA GLY A 144 -9.42 -12.05 4.61
C GLY A 144 -7.95 -11.85 4.99
N ASP A 145 -7.26 -10.92 4.34
CA ASP A 145 -5.87 -10.57 4.65
C ASP A 145 -5.71 -10.13 6.11
N GLN A 146 -6.56 -9.23 6.61
CA GLN A 146 -6.53 -8.77 8.00
C GLN A 146 -6.69 -9.92 9.00
N ASP A 147 -7.68 -10.80 8.77
CA ASP A 147 -7.92 -11.96 9.61
C ASP A 147 -6.74 -12.94 9.55
N GLY A 148 -6.14 -13.14 8.37
CA GLY A 148 -4.96 -13.95 8.18
C GLY A 148 -3.74 -13.39 8.93
N VAL A 149 -3.42 -12.11 8.76
CA VAL A 149 -2.31 -11.41 9.42
C VAL A 149 -2.47 -11.39 10.94
N ALA A 150 -3.71 -11.32 11.43
CA ALA A 150 -4.02 -11.41 12.86
C ALA A 150 -3.91 -12.84 13.42
N GLY A 151 -3.67 -13.84 12.58
CA GLY A 151 -3.61 -15.25 13.00
C GLY A 151 -4.96 -15.78 13.44
N GLN A 152 -6.06 -15.37 12.80
CA GLN A 152 -7.40 -15.90 13.07
C GLN A 152 -7.60 -17.28 12.45
N PRO A 153 -8.47 -18.13 13.01
CA PRO A 153 -8.76 -19.45 12.45
C PRO A 153 -9.53 -19.37 11.13
N ALA A 154 -9.38 -20.40 10.29
CA ALA A 154 -10.11 -20.49 9.02
C ALA A 154 -11.63 -20.58 9.21
N SER A 155 -12.09 -21.12 10.35
CA SER A 155 -13.51 -21.20 10.70
C SER A 155 -14.19 -19.84 10.82
N LEU A 156 -13.42 -18.75 10.98
CA LEU A 156 -13.95 -17.39 11.00
C LEU A 156 -14.68 -17.04 9.69
N GLU A 157 -14.35 -17.72 8.58
CA GLU A 157 -15.07 -17.58 7.30
C GLU A 157 -16.58 -17.75 7.45
N GLN A 158 -17.03 -18.79 8.16
CA GLN A 158 -18.46 -19.06 8.34
C GLN A 158 -19.15 -17.94 9.14
N GLN A 159 -18.44 -17.39 10.13
CA GLN A 159 -18.93 -16.24 10.90
C GLN A 159 -18.96 -14.98 10.03
N ARG A 160 -17.95 -14.75 9.18
CA ARG A 160 -17.94 -13.62 8.23
C ARG A 160 -19.10 -13.71 7.24
N GLN A 161 -19.35 -14.91 6.71
CA GLN A 161 -20.47 -15.17 5.81
C GLN A 161 -21.82 -14.93 6.51
N ALA A 162 -22.01 -15.45 7.73
CA ALA A 162 -23.23 -15.25 8.51
C ALA A 162 -23.48 -13.78 8.87
N ASN A 163 -22.41 -13.02 9.12
CA ASN A 163 -22.46 -11.61 9.50
C ASN A 163 -22.43 -10.65 8.30
N ALA A 164 -22.36 -11.15 7.07
CA ALA A 164 -22.26 -10.31 5.87
C ALA A 164 -23.55 -9.50 5.61
N GLY A 165 -24.68 -9.94 6.16
CA GLY A 165 -25.98 -9.28 5.97
C GLY A 165 -26.36 -9.25 4.48
N ASP A 166 -26.69 -8.06 3.99
CA ASP A 166 -27.10 -7.83 2.59
C ASP A 166 -25.92 -7.71 1.61
N ILE A 167 -24.68 -7.89 2.08
CA ILE A 167 -23.49 -7.84 1.23
C ILE A 167 -23.14 -9.28 0.81
N PRO A 168 -23.26 -9.63 -0.48
CA PRO A 168 -22.82 -10.93 -0.98
C PRO A 168 -21.40 -11.29 -0.52
N PHE A 169 -21.29 -12.39 0.22
CA PHE A 169 -20.01 -12.91 0.67
C PHE A 169 -19.19 -13.46 -0.50
N ASN A 170 -17.97 -12.98 -0.69
CA ASN A 170 -17.06 -13.51 -1.71
C ASN A 170 -16.03 -14.45 -1.07
N ALA A 171 -16.40 -15.73 -0.98
CA ALA A 171 -15.59 -16.76 -0.32
C ALA A 171 -14.20 -16.93 -0.94
N SER A 172 -14.09 -16.97 -2.27
CA SER A 172 -12.80 -17.12 -2.95
C SER A 172 -11.87 -15.96 -2.63
N ALA A 173 -12.37 -14.72 -2.75
CA ALA A 173 -11.60 -13.52 -2.44
C ALA A 173 -11.11 -13.49 -0.99
N TYR A 174 -11.99 -13.84 -0.04
CA TYR A 174 -11.65 -13.93 1.38
C TYR A 174 -10.60 -15.02 1.64
N GLN A 175 -10.82 -16.25 1.18
CA GLN A 175 -9.95 -17.39 1.45
C GLN A 175 -8.54 -17.21 0.84
N ASP A 176 -8.46 -16.68 -0.38
CA ASP A 176 -7.17 -16.42 -1.03
C ASP A 176 -6.34 -15.41 -0.25
N ALA A 177 -6.97 -14.29 0.15
CA ALA A 177 -6.28 -13.27 0.92
C ALA A 177 -5.97 -13.72 2.35
N TRP A 178 -6.86 -14.49 2.99
CA TRP A 178 -6.61 -15.07 4.31
C TRP A 178 -5.40 -16.01 4.31
N ARG A 179 -5.23 -16.82 3.25
CA ARG A 179 -4.05 -17.70 3.11
C ARG A 179 -2.76 -16.88 3.04
N VAL A 180 -2.76 -15.78 2.30
CA VAL A 180 -1.63 -14.85 2.19
C VAL A 180 -1.34 -14.19 3.54
N GLY A 181 -2.37 -13.66 4.21
CA GLY A 181 -2.23 -13.05 5.53
C GLY A 181 -1.73 -14.04 6.59
N ASN A 182 -2.22 -15.27 6.59
CA ASN A 182 -1.78 -16.33 7.49
C ASN A 182 -0.30 -16.69 7.26
N GLN A 183 0.16 -16.71 6.00
CA GLN A 183 1.59 -16.84 5.71
C GLN A 183 2.39 -15.68 6.30
N ALA A 184 1.92 -14.43 6.12
CA ALA A 184 2.58 -13.24 6.68
C ALA A 184 2.62 -13.25 8.22
N TYR A 185 1.58 -13.75 8.89
CA TYR A 185 1.56 -13.95 10.35
C TYR A 185 2.72 -14.86 10.81
N TRP A 186 2.89 -16.02 10.17
CA TRP A 186 3.95 -16.96 10.53
C TRP A 186 5.35 -16.46 10.17
N THR A 187 5.51 -15.80 9.01
CA THR A 187 6.75 -15.11 8.64
C THR A 187 7.13 -14.06 9.68
N ARG A 188 6.17 -13.25 10.14
CA ARG A 188 6.41 -12.25 11.19
C ARG A 188 6.83 -12.90 12.51
N LEU A 189 6.20 -14.00 12.92
CA LEU A 189 6.61 -14.72 14.13
C LEU A 189 8.06 -15.21 14.05
N GLY A 190 8.42 -15.88 12.95
CA GLY A 190 9.80 -16.38 12.76
C GLY A 190 10.83 -15.25 12.77
N TYR A 191 10.52 -14.15 12.07
CA TYR A 191 11.33 -12.94 12.09
C TYR A 191 11.52 -12.37 13.50
N LEU A 192 10.44 -12.18 14.26
CA LEU A 192 10.50 -11.57 15.59
C LEU A 192 11.28 -12.43 16.59
N ASP A 193 11.08 -13.75 16.54
CA ASP A 193 11.79 -14.69 17.40
C ASP A 193 13.29 -14.69 17.09
N ALA A 194 13.68 -14.82 15.82
CA ALA A 194 15.09 -14.74 15.41
C ALA A 194 15.72 -13.40 15.78
N LYS A 195 15.00 -12.29 15.54
CA LYS A 195 15.46 -10.93 15.88
C LYS A 195 15.75 -10.76 17.37
N ALA A 196 14.97 -11.42 18.22
CA ALA A 196 15.14 -11.43 19.67
C ALA A 196 16.16 -12.48 20.16
N GLY A 197 16.73 -13.29 19.26
CA GLY A 197 17.59 -14.41 19.62
C GLY A 197 16.84 -15.51 20.38
N VAL A 198 15.62 -15.81 19.98
CA VAL A 198 14.83 -16.94 20.48
C VAL A 198 15.10 -18.16 19.60
N SER A 199 15.28 -19.32 20.23
CA SER A 199 15.53 -20.59 19.54
C SER A 199 14.37 -20.97 18.61
N ASP A 200 14.70 -21.58 17.47
CA ASP A 200 13.74 -22.14 16.51
C ASP A 200 12.85 -23.21 17.14
N ALA A 201 13.28 -23.84 18.24
CA ALA A 201 12.45 -24.72 19.08
C ALA A 201 11.15 -24.06 19.58
N MET A 202 11.09 -22.72 19.64
CA MET A 202 9.87 -21.96 19.95
C MET A 202 8.73 -22.24 18.96
N LEU A 203 9.05 -22.66 17.73
CA LEU A 203 8.05 -23.09 16.75
C LEU A 203 7.11 -24.15 17.32
N VAL A 204 7.61 -25.09 18.13
CA VAL A 204 6.76 -26.13 18.75
C VAL A 204 5.68 -25.52 19.65
N GLN A 205 6.03 -24.48 20.40
CA GLN A 205 5.07 -23.78 21.27
C GLN A 205 4.06 -22.97 20.45
N HIS A 206 4.52 -22.27 19.41
CA HIS A 206 3.64 -21.54 18.50
C HIS A 206 2.66 -22.47 17.80
N ARG A 207 3.11 -23.65 17.35
CA ARG A 207 2.27 -24.68 16.74
C ARG A 207 1.19 -25.15 17.69
N LYS A 208 1.56 -25.51 18.93
CA LYS A 208 0.60 -25.93 19.95
C LYS A 208 -0.44 -24.84 20.26
N ALA A 209 -0.01 -23.58 20.36
CA ALA A 209 -0.90 -22.44 20.58
C ALA A 209 -1.84 -22.19 19.39
N ALA A 210 -1.34 -22.35 18.16
CA ALA A 210 -2.12 -22.23 16.94
C ALA A 210 -3.16 -23.35 16.81
N GLU A 211 -2.77 -24.60 17.07
CA GLU A 211 -3.66 -25.77 17.07
C GLU A 211 -4.79 -25.62 18.09
N ALA A 212 -4.48 -25.14 19.30
CA ALA A 212 -5.48 -24.87 20.33
C ALA A 212 -6.52 -23.80 19.92
N LYS A 213 -6.15 -22.92 18.99
CA LYS A 213 -7.01 -21.87 18.44
C LYS A 213 -7.55 -22.19 17.04
N ALA A 214 -7.29 -23.40 16.52
CA ALA A 214 -7.61 -23.82 15.15
C ALA A 214 -7.04 -22.88 14.05
N VAL A 215 -5.90 -22.24 14.32
CA VAL A 215 -5.17 -21.43 13.34
C VAL A 215 -4.35 -22.35 12.44
N LEU A 216 -4.41 -22.12 11.13
CA LEU A 216 -3.62 -22.90 10.18
C LEU A 216 -2.13 -22.66 10.41
N VAL A 217 -1.40 -23.76 10.54
CA VAL A 217 0.04 -23.77 10.83
C VAL A 217 0.84 -23.67 9.53
N ARG A 218 1.81 -22.75 9.48
CA ARG A 218 2.77 -22.57 8.38
C ARG A 218 4.21 -22.63 8.90
N PRO A 219 4.73 -23.84 9.16
CA PRO A 219 6.06 -24.00 9.74
C PRO A 219 7.16 -23.57 8.76
N ASP A 220 6.93 -23.77 7.47
CA ASP A 220 7.78 -23.35 6.36
C ASP A 220 7.97 -21.82 6.34
N ALA A 221 6.88 -21.06 6.44
CA ALA A 221 6.92 -19.60 6.44
C ALA A 221 7.65 -19.02 7.67
N TYR A 222 7.46 -19.65 8.83
CA TYR A 222 8.20 -19.32 10.05
C TYR A 222 9.70 -19.62 9.90
N GLN A 223 10.04 -20.85 9.48
CA GLN A 223 11.43 -21.30 9.40
C GLN A 223 12.25 -20.46 8.42
N LEU A 224 11.69 -20.19 7.23
CA LEU A 224 12.34 -19.36 6.23
C LEU A 224 12.68 -17.95 6.77
N ALA A 225 11.75 -17.34 7.51
CA ALA A 225 11.96 -16.02 8.10
C ALA A 225 12.95 -16.05 9.26
N TRP A 226 12.88 -17.09 10.09
CA TRP A 226 13.78 -17.27 11.22
C TRP A 226 15.23 -17.50 10.76
N ASP A 227 15.44 -18.40 9.79
CA ASP A 227 16.76 -18.72 9.22
C ASP A 227 17.42 -17.50 8.55
N ALA A 228 16.62 -16.65 7.91
CA ALA A 228 17.12 -15.41 7.34
C ALA A 228 17.54 -14.39 8.41
N GLU A 229 16.70 -14.16 9.42
CA GLU A 229 16.92 -13.10 10.41
C GLU A 229 17.94 -13.50 11.50
N ILE A 230 18.13 -14.79 11.79
CA ILE A 230 19.09 -15.22 12.82
C ILE A 230 20.53 -14.85 12.43
N ILE A 231 20.84 -14.84 11.13
CA ILE A 231 22.12 -14.37 10.60
C ILE A 231 22.31 -12.89 10.92
N GLU A 232 21.27 -12.06 10.71
CA GLU A 232 21.32 -10.62 11.00
C GLU A 232 21.39 -10.34 12.51
N TYR A 233 20.76 -11.15 13.35
CA TYR A 233 20.93 -11.11 14.79
C TYR A 233 22.41 -11.30 15.19
N TRP A 234 23.08 -12.32 14.65
CA TRP A 234 24.50 -12.56 14.92
C TRP A 234 25.42 -11.46 14.39
N LYS A 235 25.11 -10.89 13.23
CA LYS A 235 25.82 -9.73 12.68
C LYS A 235 25.74 -8.51 13.60
N ARG A 236 24.54 -8.19 14.11
CA ARG A 236 24.34 -7.09 15.07
C ARG A 236 25.14 -7.32 16.36
N LEU A 237 25.08 -8.53 16.92
CA LEU A 237 25.87 -8.86 18.09
C LEU A 237 27.38 -8.76 17.81
N GLY A 238 27.86 -9.29 16.70
CA GLY A 238 29.28 -9.19 16.33
C GLY A 238 29.77 -7.75 16.29
N TRP A 239 28.96 -6.87 15.69
CA TRP A 239 29.23 -5.43 15.70
C TRP A 239 29.29 -4.85 17.12
N ASP A 240 28.27 -5.07 17.95
CA ASP A 240 28.23 -4.50 19.29
C ASP A 240 29.35 -5.05 20.19
N ASP A 241 29.64 -6.34 20.09
CA ASP A 241 30.59 -7.09 20.91
C ASP A 241 32.05 -6.72 20.66
N ALA A 242 32.39 -6.29 19.44
CA ALA A 242 33.77 -5.94 19.05
C ALA A 242 34.44 -4.91 19.96
N THR A 243 33.65 -4.08 20.63
CA THR A 243 34.13 -3.00 21.52
C THR A 243 33.74 -3.21 22.99
N GLN A 244 33.29 -4.41 23.36
CA GLN A 244 32.74 -4.71 24.70
C GLN A 244 33.43 -5.89 25.42
N GLY A 245 34.46 -6.48 24.81
CA GLY A 245 35.24 -7.55 25.41
C GLY A 245 34.60 -8.93 25.27
N THR A 246 33.57 -9.04 24.42
CA THR A 246 32.92 -10.30 24.09
C THR A 246 33.51 -10.84 22.79
N ASP A 247 33.94 -12.12 22.83
CA ASP A 247 34.50 -12.80 21.68
C ASP A 247 33.60 -13.94 21.17
N ARG A 248 34.06 -14.54 20.08
CA ARG A 248 33.42 -15.68 19.44
C ARG A 248 33.24 -16.88 20.38
N TYR A 249 34.19 -17.13 21.29
CA TYR A 249 34.08 -18.25 22.22
C TYR A 249 32.93 -18.04 23.20
N MET A 250 32.83 -16.83 23.79
CA MET A 250 31.72 -16.48 24.68
C MET A 250 30.36 -16.60 23.99
N ARG A 251 30.24 -16.14 22.73
CA ARG A 251 28.99 -16.27 21.97
C ARG A 251 28.65 -17.68 21.54
N ARG A 252 29.65 -18.52 21.24
CA ARG A 252 29.41 -19.95 21.00
C ARG A 252 28.85 -20.64 22.24
N VAL A 253 29.34 -20.28 23.43
CA VAL A 253 28.82 -20.79 24.71
C VAL A 253 27.40 -20.26 24.99
N ASP A 254 27.15 -18.97 24.76
CA ASP A 254 25.82 -18.35 24.90
C ASP A 254 24.78 -19.03 23.98
N ALA A 255 25.13 -19.19 22.70
CA ALA A 255 24.29 -19.84 21.71
C ALA A 255 23.92 -21.26 22.14
N LYS A 256 24.90 -22.05 22.61
CA LYS A 256 24.68 -23.41 23.11
C LYS A 256 23.74 -23.42 24.32
N THR A 257 23.96 -22.51 25.27
CA THR A 257 23.12 -22.39 26.48
C THR A 257 21.67 -22.06 26.13
N ARG A 258 21.47 -21.25 25.10
CA ARG A 258 20.14 -20.79 24.64
C ARG A 258 19.50 -21.70 23.59
N GLY A 259 20.19 -22.75 23.15
CA GLY A 259 19.74 -23.61 22.05
C GLY A 259 19.61 -22.87 20.72
N LEU A 260 20.47 -21.88 20.47
CA LEU A 260 20.51 -21.11 19.23
C LEU A 260 21.52 -21.71 18.25
N LYS A 261 21.16 -21.74 16.97
CA LYS A 261 22.11 -21.94 15.88
C LYS A 261 23.09 -20.77 15.85
N PHE A 262 24.38 -21.04 16.02
CA PHE A 262 25.41 -20.00 15.99
C PHE A 262 25.91 -19.80 14.56
N GLU A 263 25.67 -18.62 13.99
CA GLU A 263 26.16 -18.24 12.65
C GLU A 263 27.54 -17.60 12.76
N GLU A 264 28.53 -18.44 13.04
CA GLU A 264 29.89 -18.01 13.42
C GLU A 264 30.56 -17.12 12.37
N ALA A 265 30.47 -17.48 11.09
CA ALA A 265 31.08 -16.71 10.01
C ALA A 265 30.47 -15.30 9.90
N ALA A 266 29.15 -15.18 10.05
CA ALA A 266 28.44 -13.90 9.99
C ALA A 266 28.77 -13.01 11.21
N TYR A 267 28.82 -13.63 12.41
CA TYR A 267 29.26 -12.96 13.63
C TYR A 267 30.69 -12.44 13.49
N GLN A 268 31.64 -13.33 13.14
CA GLN A 268 33.06 -13.01 13.09
C GLN A 268 33.37 -11.93 12.05
N SER A 269 32.77 -12.02 10.86
CA SER A 269 32.96 -11.01 9.81
C SER A 269 32.55 -9.61 10.27
N MET A 270 31.41 -9.48 10.98
CA MET A 270 30.95 -8.19 11.49
C MET A 270 31.76 -7.69 12.68
N TRP A 271 32.19 -8.60 13.55
CA TRP A 271 33.06 -8.31 14.67
C TRP A 271 34.41 -7.76 14.20
N GLU A 272 35.06 -8.43 13.24
CA GLU A 272 36.35 -8.00 12.67
C GLU A 272 36.21 -6.65 11.95
N LYS A 273 35.14 -6.48 11.15
CA LYS A 273 34.84 -5.22 10.48
C LYS A 273 34.70 -4.07 11.48
N ARG A 274 33.93 -4.26 12.56
CA ARG A 274 33.75 -3.20 13.57
C ARG A 274 35.06 -2.89 14.28
N LEU A 275 35.86 -3.90 14.57
CA LEU A 275 37.16 -3.72 15.22
C LEU A 275 38.12 -2.91 14.34
N GLN A 276 38.15 -3.20 13.03
CA GLN A 276 38.91 -2.41 12.05
C GLN A 276 38.46 -0.96 12.02
N GLU A 277 37.15 -0.71 11.99
CA GLU A 277 36.61 0.65 12.03
C GLU A 277 36.97 1.39 13.33
N TYR A 278 36.85 0.72 14.48
CA TYR A 278 37.22 1.30 15.77
C TYR A 278 38.68 1.76 15.81
N TRP A 279 39.61 0.92 15.36
CA TRP A 279 41.04 1.28 15.35
C TRP A 279 41.39 2.31 14.29
N ALA A 280 40.72 2.29 13.13
CA ALA A 280 40.85 3.34 12.13
C ALA A 280 40.36 4.70 12.66
N ASP A 281 39.25 4.73 13.39
CA ASP A 281 38.73 5.94 14.05
C ASP A 281 39.70 6.44 15.12
N ALA A 282 40.17 5.55 16.00
CA ALA A 282 41.14 5.88 17.04
C ALA A 282 42.45 6.45 16.46
N GLY A 283 42.91 5.91 15.33
CA GLY A 283 44.09 6.41 14.62
C GLY A 283 43.86 7.74 13.88
N ARG A 284 42.65 8.03 13.39
CA ARG A 284 42.30 9.32 12.78
C ARG A 284 42.19 10.46 13.79
N ASP A 285 41.68 10.15 14.99
CA ASP A 285 41.61 11.12 16.09
C ASP A 285 43.01 11.57 16.56
N ASP A 286 44.01 10.75 16.31
CA ASP A 286 45.41 11.04 16.54
C ASP A 286 45.99 11.74 15.29
N GLY A 287 46.49 12.97 15.44
CA GLY A 287 47.18 13.69 14.35
C GLY A 287 46.49 14.95 13.81
N PHE A 288 45.19 15.19 14.06
CA PHE A 288 44.58 16.51 13.85
C PHE A 288 44.82 17.44 15.05
N GLY A 289 46.08 17.84 15.26
CA GLY A 289 46.48 18.77 16.33
C GLY A 289 46.44 18.20 17.75
N LYS A 290 46.28 16.88 17.91
CA LYS A 290 46.31 16.15 19.19
C LYS A 290 47.51 15.20 19.27
N PRO A 291 48.04 14.88 20.47
CA PRO A 291 49.13 13.94 20.64
C PRO A 291 48.80 12.57 20.05
N GLN A 292 49.76 11.91 19.40
CA GLN A 292 49.60 10.51 19.00
C GLN A 292 49.61 9.62 20.26
N ARG A 293 48.49 8.97 20.55
CA ARG A 293 48.28 8.11 21.72
C ARG A 293 47.88 6.70 21.33
N ILE A 294 47.96 6.34 20.05
CA ILE A 294 47.52 5.04 19.54
C ILE A 294 48.25 3.89 20.24
N GLU A 295 49.54 4.02 20.52
CA GLU A 295 50.32 3.05 21.28
C GLU A 295 49.83 2.92 22.73
N GLU A 296 49.48 4.05 23.38
CA GLU A 296 48.90 4.05 24.73
C GLU A 296 47.51 3.41 24.74
N ARG A 297 46.69 3.65 23.70
CA ARG A 297 45.35 3.05 23.56
C ARG A 297 45.45 1.54 23.30
N ILE A 298 46.39 1.10 22.47
CA ILE A 298 46.68 -0.32 22.25
C ILE A 298 47.14 -0.98 23.54
N ALA A 299 48.05 -0.34 24.29
CA ALA A 299 48.52 -0.84 25.58
C ALA A 299 47.39 -0.95 26.62
N ASN A 300 46.37 -0.09 26.55
CA ASN A 300 45.22 -0.08 27.45
C ASN A 300 43.99 -0.83 26.93
N ALA A 301 44.00 -1.34 25.70
CA ALA A 301 42.82 -1.93 25.05
C ALA A 301 42.14 -3.02 25.90
N ARG A 302 42.95 -3.84 26.59
CA ARG A 302 42.45 -4.86 27.53
C ARG A 302 41.70 -4.27 28.72
N ASN A 303 42.16 -3.14 29.27
CA ASN A 303 41.47 -2.42 30.36
C ASN A 303 40.16 -1.80 29.87
N ASP A 304 40.13 -1.36 28.61
CA ASP A 304 38.97 -0.77 27.96
C ASP A 304 38.02 -1.81 27.35
N LYS A 305 38.33 -3.10 27.52
CA LYS A 305 37.58 -4.24 26.95
C LYS A 305 37.48 -4.19 25.43
N VAL A 306 38.50 -3.67 24.75
CA VAL A 306 38.60 -3.68 23.29
C VAL A 306 39.71 -4.63 22.86
N PHE A 307 39.47 -5.40 21.82
CA PHE A 307 40.48 -6.29 21.25
C PHE A 307 41.42 -5.51 20.34
N VAL A 308 42.68 -5.94 20.24
CA VAL A 308 43.65 -5.37 19.29
C VAL A 308 43.67 -6.27 18.05
N LEU A 309 43.72 -5.67 16.87
CA LEU A 309 43.97 -6.41 15.63
C LEU A 309 45.46 -6.74 15.55
N GLU A 310 45.80 -8.03 15.47
CA GLU A 310 47.16 -8.52 15.20
C GLU A 310 47.49 -8.49 13.70
#